data_AF-A0A8T2D6U1-F1
#
_entry.id   AF-A0A8T2D6U1-F1
#
_cell.length_a   1.000
_cell.length_b   1.000
_cell.length_c   1.000
_cell.angle_alpha   90.00
_cell.angle_beta   90.00
_cell.angle_gamma   90.00
#
_symmetry.space_group_name_H-M   'P 1'
#
loop_
_entity.id
_entity.type
_entity.pdbx_description
1 polymer ?
#
loop_
_entity_poly.entity_id
_entity_poly.type
_entity_poly.pdbx_seq_one_letter_code
_entity_poly.pdbx_strand_id
1 'polypeptide(L)'
;MDTGGFVDEESDGSQASAQSSSSQAVSHSDEAMSRPSGVKAAKAAKAKRTLSVIKSMWEIKQKEFELNEKLSKKTLLETLLRKTAPLSDLEMALKNKLITDILSNA
;
A
#
# COMPACT_ATOMS: atom_id res chain seq x y z
N MET A 1 3.08 61.12 -15.93
CA MET A 1 3.49 61.67 -17.24
C MET A 1 4.78 60.93 -17.55
N ASP A 2 4.75 59.79 -18.23
CA ASP A 2 4.54 59.73 -19.67
C ASP A 2 3.84 58.43 -20.10
N THR A 3 3.21 58.47 -21.27
CA THR A 3 2.32 57.49 -21.88
C THR A 3 2.77 57.29 -23.32
N GLY A 4 2.92 56.04 -23.77
CA GLY A 4 3.15 55.69 -25.18
C GLY A 4 4.64 55.65 -25.56
N GLY A 5 5.09 54.83 -26.50
CA GLY A 5 4.38 54.05 -27.49
C GLY A 5 5.23 52.87 -27.99
N PHE A 6 4.48 51.91 -28.50
CA PHE A 6 4.86 50.68 -29.18
C PHE A 6 5.33 50.97 -30.60
N VAL A 7 6.38 50.29 -31.06
CA VAL A 7 6.60 49.96 -32.47
C VAL A 7 7.25 48.58 -32.55
N ASP A 8 6.58 47.66 -33.24
CA ASP A 8 7.08 46.34 -33.63
C ASP A 8 8.28 46.44 -34.57
N GLU A 9 9.19 45.48 -34.49
CA GLU A 9 9.92 45.05 -35.68
C GLU A 9 9.96 43.51 -35.73
N GLU A 10 9.04 43.00 -36.55
CA GLU A 10 8.89 41.63 -37.01
C GLU A 10 10.04 41.27 -37.97
N SER A 11 10.68 40.12 -37.77
CA SER A 11 11.43 39.43 -38.83
C SER A 11 11.07 37.95 -38.81
N ASP A 12 10.07 37.61 -39.63
CA ASP A 12 9.75 36.27 -40.10
C ASP A 12 10.93 35.63 -40.84
N GLY A 13 11.03 34.30 -40.79
CA GLY A 13 12.07 33.55 -41.47
C GLY A 13 12.12 32.06 -41.12
N SER A 14 10.97 31.41 -41.17
CA SER A 14 10.82 29.95 -41.07
C SER A 14 11.82 29.17 -41.93
N GLN A 15 12.51 28.17 -41.36
CA GLN A 15 12.81 26.93 -42.07
C GLN A 15 12.62 25.72 -41.14
N ALA A 16 11.42 25.16 -41.24
CA ALA A 16 11.15 23.77 -40.89
C ALA A 16 12.04 22.86 -41.75
N SER A 17 12.78 21.97 -41.11
CA SER A 17 13.27 20.74 -41.75
C SER A 17 12.80 19.58 -40.89
N ALA A 18 11.57 19.15 -41.17
CA ALA A 18 11.07 17.86 -40.75
C ALA A 18 11.87 16.77 -41.47
N GLN A 19 12.95 16.30 -40.85
CA GLN A 19 13.51 15.00 -41.21
C GLN A 19 12.84 13.94 -40.35
N SER A 20 11.66 13.52 -40.82
CA SER A 20 11.10 12.23 -40.50
C SER A 20 12.07 11.16 -40.99
N SER A 21 12.90 10.64 -40.08
CA SER A 21 13.53 9.34 -40.25
C SER A 21 12.66 8.32 -39.53
N SER A 22 11.61 7.91 -40.25
CA SER A 22 10.99 6.61 -40.06
C SER A 22 12.05 5.54 -40.32
N SER A 23 12.69 5.05 -39.27
CA SER A 23 13.49 3.83 -39.32
C SER A 23 12.94 2.85 -38.30
N GLN A 24 11.96 2.07 -38.81
CA GLN A 24 11.81 0.65 -38.58
C GLN A 24 11.46 0.22 -37.15
N ALA A 25 10.19 -0.14 -36.97
CA ALA A 25 9.81 -1.17 -36.01
C ALA A 25 10.56 -2.46 -36.40
N VAL A 26 11.76 -2.63 -35.86
CA VAL A 26 12.38 -3.93 -35.76
C VAL A 26 11.51 -4.68 -34.76
N SER A 27 10.67 -5.58 -35.28
CA SER A 27 10.15 -6.70 -34.51
C SER A 27 11.31 -7.25 -33.71
N HIS A 28 11.30 -7.03 -32.40
CA HIS A 28 12.23 -7.69 -31.51
C HIS A 28 11.91 -9.17 -31.59
N SER A 29 12.60 -9.85 -32.52
CA SER A 29 12.89 -11.26 -32.44
C SER A 29 13.31 -11.56 -31.01
N ASP A 30 12.73 -12.62 -30.49
CA ASP A 30 13.03 -13.29 -29.23
C ASP A 30 14.50 -13.75 -29.22
N GLU A 31 15.41 -12.78 -29.23
CA GLU A 31 16.83 -12.98 -29.27
C GLU A 31 17.34 -12.55 -27.91
N ALA A 32 17.83 -13.54 -27.19
CA ALA A 32 18.31 -13.46 -25.82
C ALA A 32 19.44 -12.42 -25.69
N MET A 33 19.10 -11.13 -25.69
CA MET A 33 19.93 -10.08 -25.16
C MET A 33 19.98 -10.30 -23.66
N SER A 34 20.96 -11.12 -23.29
CA SER A 34 21.35 -11.39 -21.93
C SER A 34 21.73 -10.05 -21.31
N ARG A 35 20.73 -9.41 -20.67
CA ARG A 35 20.92 -8.21 -19.85
C ARG A 35 22.13 -8.46 -18.95
N PRO A 36 23.04 -7.48 -18.80
CA PRO A 36 24.29 -7.68 -18.06
C PRO A 36 23.99 -8.32 -16.71
N SER A 37 24.77 -9.34 -16.34
CA SER A 37 24.52 -10.24 -15.21
C SER A 37 24.13 -9.51 -13.91
N GLY A 38 24.72 -8.33 -13.68
CA GLY A 38 24.42 -7.44 -12.54
C GLY A 38 22.97 -6.95 -12.46
N VAL A 39 22.29 -6.70 -13.58
CA VAL A 39 20.90 -6.20 -13.60
C VAL A 39 19.90 -7.32 -13.25
N LYS A 40 20.15 -8.55 -13.73
CA LYS A 40 19.33 -9.73 -13.38
C LYS A 40 19.52 -10.12 -11.90
N ALA A 41 20.76 -10.07 -11.40
CA ALA A 41 21.07 -10.30 -10.00
C ALA A 41 20.46 -9.25 -9.06
N ALA A 42 20.60 -7.95 -9.39
CA ALA A 42 20.05 -6.86 -8.58
C ALA A 42 18.52 -6.90 -8.50
N LYS A 43 17.82 -7.19 -9.60
CA LYS A 43 16.36 -7.33 -9.62
C LYS A 43 15.89 -8.55 -8.80
N ALA A 44 16.58 -9.69 -8.92
CA ALA A 44 16.28 -10.87 -8.10
C ALA A 44 16.52 -10.62 -6.60
N ALA A 45 17.63 -9.95 -6.24
CA ALA A 45 17.91 -9.55 -4.87
C ALA A 45 16.85 -8.59 -4.31
N LYS A 46 16.39 -7.62 -5.11
CA LYS A 46 15.28 -6.72 -4.76
C LYS A 46 13.97 -7.49 -4.54
N ALA A 47 13.64 -8.42 -5.43
CA ALA A 47 12.44 -9.24 -5.31
C ALA A 47 12.45 -10.13 -4.05
N LYS A 48 13.59 -10.75 -3.74
CA LYS A 48 13.77 -11.52 -2.49
C LYS A 48 13.56 -10.65 -1.25
N ARG A 49 14.13 -9.43 -1.25
CA ARG A 49 13.95 -8.44 -0.17
C ARG A 49 12.50 -7.98 -0.03
N THR A 50 11.78 -7.76 -1.14
CA THR A 50 10.35 -7.38 -1.06
C THR A 50 9.50 -8.52 -0.51
N LEU A 51 9.77 -9.77 -0.91
CA LEU A 51 9.05 -10.93 -0.38
C LEU A 51 9.30 -11.14 1.11
N SER A 52 10.54 -10.95 1.58
CA SER A 52 10.84 -11.04 3.01
C SER A 52 10.12 -9.96 3.81
N VAL A 53 10.03 -8.73 3.29
CA VAL A 53 9.29 -7.62 3.94
C VAL A 53 7.77 -7.90 3.97
N ILE A 54 7.21 -8.40 2.88
CA ILE A 54 5.78 -8.76 2.83
C ILE A 54 5.50 -9.88 3.84
N LYS A 55 6.35 -10.91 3.90
CA LYS A 55 6.20 -12.01 4.87
C LYS A 55 6.27 -11.51 6.31
N SER A 56 7.26 -10.68 6.66
CA SER A 56 7.37 -10.12 8.01
C SER A 56 6.17 -9.25 8.36
N MET A 57 5.63 -8.49 7.40
CA MET A 57 4.45 -7.66 7.61
C MET A 57 3.21 -8.53 7.92
N TRP A 58 3.03 -9.63 7.19
CA TRP A 58 1.95 -10.59 7.45
C TRP A 58 2.08 -11.24 8.83
N GLU A 59 3.28 -11.66 9.21
CA GLU A 59 3.54 -12.23 10.54
C GLU A 59 3.23 -11.24 11.67
N ILE A 60 3.59 -9.97 11.51
CA ILE A 60 3.25 -8.91 12.47
C ILE A 60 1.73 -8.74 12.55
N LYS A 61 1.06 -8.61 11.40
CA LYS A 61 -0.39 -8.43 11.34
C LYS A 61 -1.17 -9.60 11.95
N GLN A 62 -0.66 -10.82 11.80
CA GLN A 62 -1.25 -12.01 12.43
C GLN A 62 -1.19 -11.92 13.96
N LYS A 63 -0.04 -11.52 14.52
CA LYS A 63 0.11 -11.31 15.96
C LYS A 63 -0.79 -10.18 16.46
N GLU A 64 -0.90 -9.09 15.71
CA GLU A 64 -1.83 -8.01 16.03
C GLU A 64 -3.28 -8.48 16.03
N PHE A 65 -3.67 -9.37 15.11
CA PHE A 65 -5.01 -9.93 15.07
C PHE A 65 -5.33 -10.74 16.34
N GLU A 66 -4.41 -11.60 16.77
CA GLU A 66 -4.58 -12.39 18.00
C GLU A 66 -4.68 -11.49 19.25
N LEU A 67 -3.84 -10.45 19.34
CA LEU A 67 -3.89 -9.48 20.43
C LEU A 67 -5.18 -8.66 20.38
N ASN A 68 -5.63 -8.27 19.20
CA ASN A 68 -6.84 -7.50 19.01
C ASN A 68 -8.09 -8.32 19.34
N GLU A 69 -8.14 -9.62 19.04
CA GLU A 69 -9.22 -10.50 19.46
C GLU A 69 -9.32 -10.57 20.98
N LYS A 70 -8.17 -10.74 21.66
CA LYS A 70 -8.08 -10.74 23.14
C LYS A 70 -8.53 -9.40 23.72
N LEU A 71 -8.12 -8.29 23.13
CA LEU A 71 -8.51 -6.94 23.56
C LEU A 71 -10.00 -6.68 23.33
N SER A 72 -10.52 -7.08 22.18
CA SER A 72 -11.94 -6.94 21.83
C SER A 72 -12.84 -7.68 22.84
N LYS A 73 -12.47 -8.91 23.22
CA LYS A 73 -13.16 -9.66 24.28
C LYS A 73 -13.17 -8.91 25.62
N LYS A 74 -12.04 -8.36 26.05
CA LYS A 74 -11.95 -7.58 27.31
C LYS A 74 -12.78 -6.30 27.25
N THR A 75 -12.69 -5.53 26.18
CA THR A 75 -13.45 -4.28 26.00
C THR A 75 -14.96 -4.51 25.96
N LEU A 76 -15.41 -5.62 25.34
CA LEU A 76 -16.81 -6.03 25.36
C LEU A 76 -17.27 -6.37 26.79
N LEU A 77 -16.45 -7.12 27.54
CA LEU A 77 -16.76 -7.45 28.93
C LEU A 77 -16.85 -6.20 29.80
N GLU A 78 -15.89 -5.29 29.69
CA GLU A 78 -15.92 -4.00 30.40
C GLU A 78 -17.18 -3.20 30.06
N THR A 79 -17.59 -3.20 28.79
CA THR A 79 -18.83 -2.52 28.35
C THR A 79 -20.05 -3.14 29.01
N LEU A 80 -20.16 -4.47 29.04
CA LEU A 80 -21.25 -5.18 29.72
C LEU A 80 -21.24 -4.94 31.24
N LEU A 81 -20.07 -4.86 31.86
CA LEU A 81 -19.93 -4.57 33.30
C LEU A 81 -20.31 -3.14 33.66
N ARG A 82 -20.12 -2.19 32.74
CA ARG A 82 -20.47 -0.78 32.94
C ARG A 82 -21.98 -0.52 32.85
N LYS A 83 -22.74 -1.41 32.21
CA LYS A 83 -24.20 -1.29 32.12
C LYS A 83 -24.79 -1.36 33.53
N THR A 84 -25.42 -0.27 33.95
CA THR A 84 -26.10 -0.14 35.24
C THR A 84 -27.54 -0.69 35.21
N ALA A 85 -28.08 -0.92 34.01
CA ALA A 85 -29.36 -1.58 33.81
C ALA A 85 -29.23 -3.11 34.04
N PRO A 86 -30.32 -3.78 34.48
CA PRO A 86 -30.32 -5.23 34.56
C PRO A 86 -30.04 -5.83 33.18
N LEU A 87 -29.05 -6.73 33.14
CA LEU A 87 -28.71 -7.47 31.93
C LEU A 87 -29.84 -8.45 31.62
N SER A 88 -30.21 -8.57 30.35
CA SER A 88 -31.09 -9.64 29.90
C SER A 88 -30.43 -11.01 30.10
N ASP A 89 -31.23 -12.08 30.15
CA ASP A 89 -30.72 -13.44 30.33
C ASP A 89 -29.65 -13.81 29.28
N LEU A 90 -29.83 -13.35 28.04
CA LEU A 90 -28.88 -13.54 26.96
C LEU A 90 -27.56 -12.80 27.22
N GLU A 91 -27.61 -11.52 27.60
CA GLU A 91 -26.42 -10.73 27.90
C GLU A 91 -25.67 -11.28 29.11
N MET A 92 -26.39 -11.78 30.11
CA MET A 92 -25.81 -12.44 31.28
C MET A 92 -25.12 -13.76 30.90
N ALA A 93 -25.73 -14.58 30.05
CA ALA A 93 -25.11 -15.79 29.51
C ALA A 93 -23.84 -15.46 28.71
N LEU A 94 -23.87 -14.44 27.85
CA LEU A 94 -22.69 -13.95 27.12
C LEU A 94 -21.59 -13.46 28.05
N LYS A 95 -21.93 -12.68 29.07
CA LYS A 95 -20.99 -12.19 30.08
C LYS A 95 -20.29 -13.36 30.80
N ASN A 96 -21.05 -14.37 31.23
CA ASN A 96 -20.49 -15.55 31.90
C ASN A 96 -19.55 -16.32 30.97
N LYS A 97 -19.97 -16.57 29.72
CA LYS A 97 -19.12 -17.22 28.72
C LYS A 97 -17.81 -16.46 28.52
N LEU A 98 -17.88 -15.13 28.39
CA LEU A 98 -16.72 -14.28 28.17
C LEU A 98 -15.75 -14.27 29.35
N ILE A 99 -16.28 -14.29 30.58
CA ILE A 99 -15.47 -14.45 31.80
C ILE A 99 -14.76 -15.81 31.77
N THR A 100 -15.47 -16.90 31.48
CA THR A 100 -14.87 -18.24 31.38
C THR A 100 -13.77 -18.28 30.32
N ASP A 101 -14.05 -17.81 29.10
CA ASP A 101 -13.11 -17.81 27.98
C ASP A 101 -11.84 -17.00 28.30
N ILE A 102 -11.96 -15.86 29.00
CA ILE A 102 -10.81 -15.03 29.38
C ILE A 102 -9.99 -15.71 30.48
N LEU A 103 -10.64 -16.34 31.47
CA LEU A 103 -9.97 -17.02 32.58
C LEU A 103 -9.35 -18.37 32.18
N SER A 104 -9.91 -19.07 31.18
CA SER A 104 -9.35 -20.32 30.65
C SER A 104 -8.19 -20.11 29.69
N ASN A 105 -8.13 -18.95 29.04
CA ASN A 105 -7.06 -18.57 28.11
C ASN A 105 -6.02 -17.64 28.77
N ALA A 106 -6.08 -17.48 30.09
CA ALA A 106 -5.14 -16.71 30.90
C ALA A 106 -3.82 -17.47 31.12
#